data_AF-A0A965HFX5-F1
#
_entry.id   AF-A0A965HFX5-F1
#
_cell.length_a   1.000
_cell.length_b   1.000
_cell.length_c   1.000
_cell.angle_alpha   90.00
_cell.angle_beta   90.00
_cell.angle_gamma   90.00
#
_symmetry.space_group_name_H-M   'P 1'
#
loop_
_entity.id
_entity.type
_entity.pdbx_description
1 polymer ?
#
loop_
_entity_poly.entity_id
_entity_poly.type
_entity_poly.pdbx_seq_one_letter_code
_entity_poly.pdbx_strand_id
1 'polypeptide(L)'
;DTRTGEIMLFELGLKRHSIRKTKDGAFYGMNSAMDTALRRLETTDTFHDNIQNSMGARNARLEHLLFTEYKGKLNLSNAKRILADHYDVFLDKPHRGIRTICKHTDLAKDTLMQKPYYPHGAIDGKVINTELAKRMSFYGKFGSSCDRVFHKDKYLAKHPEYAEWREYLRDLPNKPWTRISPMNDK
;
A
#
# COMPACT_ATOMS: atom_id res chain seq x y z
N ASP A 1 13.26 6.75 -14.04
CA ASP A 1 14.65 7.18 -14.28
C ASP A 1 14.73 8.70 -14.10
N THR A 2 15.61 9.16 -13.22
CA THR A 2 15.76 10.59 -12.87
C THR A 2 16.50 11.44 -13.91
N ARG A 3 17.09 10.78 -14.93
CA ARG A 3 17.79 11.39 -16.07
C ARG A 3 16.91 11.48 -17.31
N THR A 4 16.11 10.45 -17.58
CA THR A 4 15.29 10.38 -18.82
C THR A 4 13.81 10.70 -18.64
N GLY A 5 13.32 10.70 -17.39
CA GLY A 5 11.90 10.84 -17.08
C GLY A 5 11.07 9.58 -17.35
N GLU A 6 11.68 8.49 -17.79
CA GLU A 6 10.97 7.23 -18.04
C GLU A 6 10.55 6.55 -16.72
N ILE A 7 9.30 6.11 -16.64
CA ILE A 7 8.80 5.20 -15.62
C ILE A 7 8.59 3.82 -16.23
N MET A 8 8.77 2.77 -15.42
CA MET A 8 8.65 1.38 -15.85
C MET A 8 7.86 0.57 -14.84
N LEU A 9 6.94 -0.26 -15.33
CA LEU A 9 6.35 -1.37 -14.59
C LEU A 9 6.96 -2.66 -15.13
N PHE A 10 7.64 -3.39 -14.25
CA PHE A 10 8.17 -4.71 -14.54
C PHE A 10 7.46 -5.73 -13.66
N GLU A 11 6.93 -6.77 -14.30
CA GLU A 11 6.22 -7.86 -13.64
C GLU A 11 6.91 -9.17 -14.00
N LEU A 12 7.23 -9.97 -12.98
CA LEU A 12 8.01 -11.19 -13.12
C LEU A 12 7.18 -12.39 -12.67
N GLY A 13 6.99 -13.35 -13.57
CA GLY A 13 6.50 -14.69 -13.30
C GLY A 13 7.63 -15.72 -13.32
N LEU A 14 7.27 -17.00 -13.22
CA LEU A 14 8.19 -18.13 -13.33
C LEU A 14 8.68 -18.35 -14.77
N LYS A 15 7.80 -18.24 -15.78
CA LYS A 15 8.12 -18.51 -17.19
C LYS A 15 8.06 -17.27 -18.08
N ARG A 16 7.37 -16.21 -17.64
CA ARG A 16 7.09 -14.98 -18.39
C ARG A 16 7.39 -13.77 -17.54
N HIS A 17 7.63 -12.66 -18.22
CA HIS A 17 7.69 -11.35 -17.61
C HIS A 17 6.96 -10.36 -18.52
N SER A 18 6.54 -9.23 -17.95
CA SER A 18 5.97 -8.10 -18.70
C SER A 18 6.73 -6.82 -18.36
N ILE A 19 6.98 -5.99 -19.37
CA ILE A 19 7.64 -4.70 -19.24
C ILE A 19 6.77 -3.66 -19.92
N ARG A 20 6.35 -2.64 -19.16
CA ARG A 20 5.69 -1.44 -19.69
C ARG A 20 6.53 -0.22 -19.35
N LYS A 21 6.76 0.65 -20.32
CA LYS A 21 7.53 1.89 -20.17
C LYS A 21 6.76 3.06 -20.74
N THR A 22 6.87 4.22 -20.11
CA THR A 22 6.31 5.49 -20.59
C THR A 22 7.06 6.65 -19.97
N LYS A 23 6.97 7.84 -20.58
CA LYS A 23 7.45 9.11 -19.99
C LYS A 23 6.34 9.92 -19.34
N ASP A 24 5.09 9.49 -19.50
CA ASP A 24 3.90 10.16 -18.98
C ASP A 24 2.89 9.14 -18.42
N GLY A 25 2.16 9.56 -17.40
CA GLY A 25 1.21 8.74 -16.65
C GLY A 25 1.75 8.21 -15.33
N ALA A 26 1.15 7.11 -14.87
CA ALA A 26 1.48 6.47 -13.60
C ALA A 26 1.40 4.95 -13.72
N PHE A 27 2.15 4.25 -12.88
CA PHE A 27 2.00 2.83 -12.62
C PHE A 27 1.71 2.61 -11.14
N TYR A 28 1.00 1.53 -10.82
CA TYR A 28 0.66 1.15 -9.45
C TYR A 28 0.60 -0.37 -9.33
N GLY A 29 0.57 -0.86 -8.09
CA GLY A 29 0.44 -2.28 -7.79
C GLY A 29 -0.32 -2.50 -6.48
N MET A 30 -1.10 -3.59 -6.45
CA MET A 30 -2.05 -3.88 -5.37
C MET A 30 -2.12 -5.38 -5.01
N ASN A 31 -0.98 -6.09 -5.12
CA ASN A 31 -0.85 -7.55 -4.93
C ASN A 31 -1.52 -8.41 -6.02
N SER A 32 -1.82 -7.82 -7.17
CA SER A 32 -2.29 -8.54 -8.35
C SER A 32 -1.48 -8.04 -9.56
N ALA A 33 -1.13 -8.96 -10.46
CA ALA A 33 -0.41 -8.60 -11.68
C ALA A 33 -1.29 -7.70 -12.56
N MET A 34 -0.73 -6.66 -13.16
CA MET A 34 -1.41 -5.74 -14.08
C MET A 34 -1.49 -6.32 -15.50
N ASP A 35 -0.42 -6.99 -15.96
CA ASP A 35 -0.39 -7.69 -17.24
C ASP A 35 -1.38 -8.87 -17.26
N THR A 36 -2.35 -8.81 -18.17
CA THR A 36 -3.41 -9.81 -18.29
C THR A 36 -2.89 -11.20 -18.65
N ALA A 37 -1.86 -11.29 -19.51
CA ALA A 37 -1.35 -12.58 -19.95
C ALA A 37 -0.55 -13.26 -18.82
N LEU A 38 0.31 -12.50 -18.14
CA LEU A 38 1.05 -12.97 -16.96
C LEU A 38 0.06 -13.40 -15.86
N ARG A 39 -0.92 -12.54 -15.53
CA ARG A 39 -1.94 -12.85 -14.52
C ARG A 39 -2.68 -14.15 -14.83
N ARG A 40 -3.15 -14.33 -16.08
CA ARG A 40 -3.93 -15.51 -16.48
C ARG A 40 -3.11 -16.79 -16.59
N LEU A 41 -1.85 -16.71 -17.03
CA LEU A 41 -1.05 -17.89 -17.37
C LEU A 41 -0.13 -18.36 -16.24
N GLU A 42 0.21 -17.49 -15.29
CA GLU A 42 1.21 -17.77 -14.26
C GLU A 42 0.71 -17.65 -12.83
N THR A 43 -0.53 -17.22 -12.65
CA THR A 43 -1.14 -17.03 -11.34
C THR A 43 -2.51 -17.69 -11.28
N THR A 44 -3.03 -17.88 -10.08
CA THR A 44 -4.40 -18.32 -9.82
C THR A 44 -5.31 -17.15 -9.42
N ASP A 45 -4.90 -15.91 -9.73
CA ASP A 45 -5.61 -14.71 -9.29
C ASP A 45 -6.93 -14.50 -10.06
N THR A 46 -8.03 -14.61 -9.33
CA THR A 46 -9.40 -14.36 -9.80
C THR A 46 -10.02 -13.10 -9.19
N PHE A 47 -9.25 -12.31 -8.44
CA PHE A 47 -9.73 -11.20 -7.62
C PHE A 47 -9.38 -9.82 -8.16
N HIS A 48 -8.60 -9.71 -9.24
CA HIS A 48 -8.11 -8.45 -9.83
C HIS A 48 -9.20 -7.38 -10.03
N ASP A 49 -10.39 -7.80 -10.47
CA ASP A 49 -11.52 -6.91 -10.78
C ASP A 49 -12.68 -7.05 -9.78
N ASN A 50 -12.55 -7.91 -8.78
CA ASN A 50 -13.61 -8.15 -7.79
C ASN A 50 -13.46 -7.20 -6.59
N ILE A 51 -14.29 -6.15 -6.55
CA ILE A 51 -14.27 -5.15 -5.47
C ILE A 51 -14.67 -5.69 -4.09
N GLN A 52 -15.32 -6.85 -4.01
CA GLN A 52 -15.57 -7.50 -2.71
C GLN A 52 -14.27 -7.99 -2.08
N ASN A 53 -13.22 -8.17 -2.89
CA ASN A 53 -11.90 -8.60 -2.47
C ASN A 53 -10.93 -7.44 -2.29
N SER A 54 -9.89 -7.68 -1.48
CA SER A 54 -8.88 -6.66 -1.16
C SER A 54 -8.09 -6.18 -2.39
N MET A 55 -7.82 -7.05 -3.35
CA MET A 55 -7.07 -6.69 -4.56
C MET A 55 -7.92 -5.85 -5.50
N GLY A 56 -9.12 -6.32 -5.86
CA GLY A 56 -10.03 -5.58 -6.73
C GLY A 56 -10.50 -4.24 -6.15
N ALA A 57 -10.78 -4.18 -4.84
CA ALA A 57 -11.14 -2.91 -4.20
C ALA A 57 -10.02 -1.87 -4.31
N ARG A 58 -8.77 -2.29 -4.01
CA ARG A 58 -7.60 -1.41 -4.13
C ARG A 58 -7.29 -1.09 -5.59
N ASN A 59 -7.53 -2.01 -6.53
CA ASN A 59 -7.35 -1.76 -7.96
C ASN A 59 -8.27 -0.62 -8.41
N ALA A 60 -9.57 -0.75 -8.16
CA ALA A 60 -10.56 0.27 -8.49
C ALA A 60 -10.27 1.60 -7.78
N ARG A 61 -9.90 1.57 -6.49
CA ARG A 61 -9.59 2.80 -5.76
C ARG A 61 -8.33 3.49 -6.26
N LEU A 62 -7.24 2.77 -6.51
CA LEU A 62 -6.00 3.34 -7.04
C LEU A 62 -6.18 3.86 -8.46
N GLU A 63 -6.94 3.17 -9.30
CA GLU A 63 -7.27 3.62 -10.65
C GLU A 63 -7.97 4.99 -10.62
N HIS A 64 -9.05 5.10 -9.84
CA HIS A 64 -9.75 6.37 -9.63
C HIS A 64 -8.82 7.47 -9.09
N LEU A 65 -8.04 7.18 -8.05
CA LEU A 65 -7.15 8.16 -7.44
C LEU A 65 -6.07 8.66 -8.41
N LEU A 66 -5.42 7.77 -9.15
CA LEU A 66 -4.26 8.12 -9.97
C LEU A 66 -4.64 8.71 -11.33
N PHE A 67 -5.72 8.23 -11.93
CA PHE A 67 -6.11 8.61 -13.30
C PHE A 67 -7.33 9.53 -13.36
N THR A 68 -7.99 9.79 -12.24
CA THR A 68 -9.09 10.76 -12.16
C THR A 68 -8.82 11.86 -11.13
N GLU A 69 -8.77 11.55 -9.83
CA GLU A 69 -8.69 12.57 -8.76
C GLU A 69 -7.36 13.35 -8.78
N TYR A 70 -6.24 12.64 -8.86
CA TYR A 70 -4.87 13.18 -8.82
C TYR A 70 -4.16 13.15 -10.17
N LYS A 71 -4.88 12.97 -11.29
CA LYS A 71 -4.29 13.00 -12.62
C LYS A 71 -3.55 14.33 -12.85
N GLY A 72 -2.25 14.26 -13.16
CA GLY A 72 -1.39 15.43 -13.33
C GLY A 72 -1.06 16.20 -12.03
N LYS A 73 -1.47 15.69 -10.86
CA LYS A 73 -1.31 16.34 -9.56
C LYS A 73 -0.47 15.52 -8.57
N LEU A 74 0.19 14.46 -9.01
CA LEU A 74 1.04 13.64 -8.14
C LEU A 74 2.25 14.44 -7.64
N ASN A 75 2.33 14.60 -6.33
CA ASN A 75 3.42 15.23 -5.61
C ASN A 75 3.59 14.55 -4.25
N LEU A 76 4.60 14.95 -3.47
CA LEU A 76 4.87 14.33 -2.16
C LEU A 76 3.67 14.40 -1.21
N SER A 77 2.90 15.50 -1.20
CA SER A 77 1.73 15.65 -0.34
C SER A 77 0.60 14.72 -0.75
N ASN A 78 0.26 14.70 -2.04
CA ASN A 78 -0.82 13.86 -2.55
C ASN A 78 -0.47 12.37 -2.47
N ALA A 79 0.79 11.99 -2.67
CA ALA A 79 1.26 10.62 -2.47
C ALA A 79 1.06 10.14 -1.02
N LYS A 80 1.37 10.99 -0.02
CA LYS A 80 1.11 10.67 1.41
C LYS A 80 -0.38 10.46 1.68
N ARG A 81 -1.25 11.27 1.07
CA ARG A 81 -2.72 11.13 1.18
C ARG A 81 -3.21 9.83 0.55
N ILE A 82 -2.76 9.49 -0.65
CA ILE A 82 -3.10 8.24 -1.33
C ILE A 82 -2.70 7.03 -0.48
N LEU A 83 -1.48 7.02 0.07
CA LEU A 83 -1.02 5.94 0.95
C LEU A 83 -1.80 5.82 2.26
N ALA A 84 -2.46 6.91 2.70
CA ALA A 84 -3.30 6.95 3.89
C ALA A 84 -4.79 6.66 3.61
N ASP A 85 -5.17 6.44 2.35
CA ASP A 85 -6.58 6.36 1.94
C ASP A 85 -7.31 5.17 2.54
N HIS A 86 -8.54 5.44 2.98
CA HIS A 86 -9.45 4.49 3.63
C HIS A 86 -10.82 4.41 2.96
N TYR A 87 -10.96 4.85 1.71
CA TYR A 87 -12.26 4.70 1.04
C TYR A 87 -12.45 3.24 0.60
N ASP A 88 -13.49 2.59 1.11
CA ASP A 88 -13.86 1.24 0.72
C ASP A 88 -14.89 1.33 -0.40
N VAL A 89 -14.45 1.05 -1.63
CA VAL A 89 -15.28 1.15 -2.84
C VAL A 89 -16.44 0.15 -2.87
N PHE A 90 -16.36 -0.95 -2.10
CA PHE A 90 -17.47 -1.90 -2.01
C PHE A 90 -18.55 -1.44 -1.04
N LEU A 91 -18.16 -0.79 0.07
CA LEU A 91 -19.09 -0.23 1.04
C LEU A 91 -19.53 1.19 0.71
N ASP A 92 -18.91 1.79 -0.31
CA ASP A 92 -19.09 3.17 -0.76
C ASP A 92 -18.98 4.20 0.36
N LYS A 93 -17.97 4.04 1.23
CA LYS A 93 -17.72 4.97 2.35
C LYS A 93 -16.29 4.86 2.90
N PRO A 94 -15.82 5.87 3.65
CA PRO A 94 -14.62 5.73 4.47
C PRO A 94 -14.77 4.58 5.48
N HIS A 95 -13.89 3.60 5.41
CA HIS A 95 -13.91 2.46 6.31
C HIS A 95 -12.51 1.84 6.44
N ARG A 96 -11.95 1.88 7.65
CA ARG A 96 -10.66 1.24 7.94
C ARG A 96 -10.85 -0.28 8.01
N GLY A 97 -10.44 -0.98 6.96
CA GLY A 97 -10.61 -2.43 6.89
C GLY A 97 -9.66 -3.12 5.92
N ILE A 98 -10.12 -4.24 5.36
CA ILE A 98 -9.28 -5.12 4.53
C ILE A 98 -9.18 -4.68 3.06
N ARG A 99 -10.11 -3.84 2.60
CA ARG A 99 -10.26 -3.45 1.18
C ARG A 99 -9.58 -2.12 0.82
N THR A 100 -9.05 -1.40 1.79
CA THR A 100 -8.47 -0.06 1.60
C THR A 100 -6.98 -0.08 1.28
N ILE A 101 -6.47 1.03 0.74
CA ILE A 101 -5.04 1.21 0.44
C ILE A 101 -4.21 1.14 1.72
N CYS A 102 -4.56 1.98 2.72
CA CYS A 102 -4.03 1.82 4.08
C CYS A 102 -4.82 0.71 4.79
N LYS A 103 -4.42 -0.54 4.57
CA LYS A 103 -5.10 -1.73 5.09
C LYS A 103 -4.96 -1.88 6.61
N HIS A 104 -6.06 -2.24 7.28
CA HIS A 104 -6.11 -2.53 8.72
C HIS A 104 -6.95 -3.78 9.00
N THR A 105 -6.36 -4.97 8.87
CA THR A 105 -7.11 -6.22 9.17
C THR A 105 -7.32 -6.39 10.66
N ASP A 106 -6.49 -5.77 11.48
CA ASP A 106 -6.57 -5.76 12.94
C ASP A 106 -7.79 -5.00 13.49
N LEU A 107 -8.51 -4.27 12.64
CA LEU A 107 -9.77 -3.60 12.95
C LEU A 107 -10.99 -4.27 12.31
N ALA A 108 -10.77 -5.26 11.44
CA ALA A 108 -11.81 -5.81 10.59
C ALA A 108 -12.34 -7.13 11.13
N LYS A 109 -13.66 -7.18 11.38
CA LYS A 109 -14.37 -8.43 11.63
C LYS A 109 -14.52 -9.25 10.35
N ASP A 110 -14.71 -8.56 9.22
CA ASP A 110 -14.84 -9.18 7.91
C ASP A 110 -13.50 -9.76 7.47
N THR A 111 -13.55 -10.99 6.96
CA THR A 111 -12.35 -11.70 6.53
C THR A 111 -12.55 -12.38 5.20
N LEU A 112 -11.59 -12.21 4.31
CA LEU A 112 -11.54 -12.93 3.04
C LEU A 112 -10.58 -14.13 3.09
N MET A 113 -9.48 -14.01 3.84
CA MET A 113 -8.43 -15.05 3.91
C MET A 113 -7.83 -15.24 5.31
N GLN A 114 -8.13 -14.35 6.26
CA GLN A 114 -7.50 -14.33 7.59
C GLN A 114 -8.56 -14.58 8.67
N LYS A 115 -8.17 -14.82 9.92
CA LYS A 115 -9.12 -14.82 11.04
C LYS A 115 -9.56 -13.37 11.35
N PRO A 116 -10.74 -13.13 11.94
CA PRO A 116 -11.20 -11.79 12.29
C PRO A 116 -10.19 -11.06 13.17
N TYR A 117 -9.94 -9.78 12.90
CA TYR A 117 -8.98 -8.94 13.63
C TYR A 117 -7.52 -9.37 13.55
N TYR A 118 -7.13 -10.14 12.52
CA TYR A 118 -5.73 -10.59 12.37
C TYR A 118 -4.72 -9.42 12.36
N PRO A 119 -3.61 -9.49 13.13
CA PRO A 119 -2.70 -8.36 13.35
C PRO A 119 -1.78 -8.11 12.15
N HIS A 120 -2.36 -7.59 11.09
CA HIS A 120 -1.73 -7.41 9.79
C HIS A 120 -2.24 -6.12 9.10
N GLY A 121 -1.49 -5.59 8.15
CA GLY A 121 -1.87 -4.38 7.43
C GLY A 121 -0.68 -3.51 7.04
N ALA A 122 -0.97 -2.24 6.74
CA ALA A 122 0.03 -1.26 6.40
C ALA A 122 0.75 -0.76 7.67
N ILE A 123 2.08 -0.92 7.73
CA ILE A 123 2.90 -0.57 8.90
C ILE A 123 3.94 0.52 8.63
N ASP A 124 4.04 1.00 7.40
CA ASP A 124 4.92 2.10 7.02
C ASP A 124 4.34 2.90 5.85
N GLY A 125 5.06 3.97 5.48
CA GLY A 125 4.83 4.74 4.28
C GLY A 125 6.13 5.34 3.77
N LYS A 126 6.35 5.33 2.46
CA LYS A 126 7.53 5.95 1.83
C LYS A 126 7.09 6.74 0.61
N VAL A 127 7.55 7.99 0.51
CA VAL A 127 7.31 8.83 -0.67
C VAL A 127 8.60 9.53 -1.09
N ILE A 128 8.78 9.66 -2.40
CA ILE A 128 9.98 10.18 -3.02
C ILE A 128 9.60 10.96 -4.28
N ASN A 129 10.38 11.98 -4.63
CA ASN A 129 10.27 12.69 -5.91
C ASN A 129 11.65 12.71 -6.59
N THR A 130 11.72 13.26 -7.80
CA THR A 130 12.96 13.33 -8.59
C THR A 130 14.11 14.03 -7.86
N GLU A 131 13.83 15.12 -7.14
CA GLU A 131 14.86 15.86 -6.39
C GLU A 131 15.45 15.01 -5.25
N LEU A 132 14.59 14.37 -4.45
CA LEU A 132 15.00 13.53 -3.34
C LEU A 132 15.73 12.27 -3.83
N ALA A 133 15.26 11.64 -4.91
CA ALA A 133 15.90 10.48 -5.52
C ALA A 133 17.32 10.78 -6.00
N LYS A 134 17.56 11.95 -6.60
CA LYS A 134 18.91 12.39 -7.01
C LYS A 134 19.86 12.55 -5.82
N ARG A 135 19.35 12.70 -4.60
CA ARG A 135 20.11 12.84 -3.35
C ARG A 135 19.98 11.62 -2.44
N MET A 136 19.58 10.47 -2.98
CA MET A 136 19.40 9.21 -2.23
C MET A 136 18.55 9.39 -0.96
N SER A 137 17.55 10.26 -1.04
CA SER A 137 16.71 10.66 0.08
C SER A 137 15.25 10.33 -0.20
N PHE A 138 14.44 10.21 0.85
CA PHE A 138 12.98 10.04 0.75
C PHE A 138 12.30 10.51 2.05
N TYR A 139 10.97 10.61 2.06
CA TYR A 139 10.22 10.72 3.31
C TYR A 139 9.71 9.35 3.72
N GLY A 140 10.07 8.90 4.92
CA GLY A 140 9.56 7.68 5.54
C GLY A 140 8.63 7.99 6.71
N LYS A 141 7.66 7.12 6.95
CA LYS A 141 6.83 7.11 8.16
C LYS A 141 6.81 5.69 8.73
N PHE A 142 7.16 5.58 10.00
CA PHE A 142 7.03 4.34 10.78
C PHE A 142 5.64 4.29 11.41
N GLY A 143 4.94 3.17 11.25
CA GLY A 143 3.51 3.06 11.49
C GLY A 143 2.68 3.36 10.24
N SER A 144 1.39 3.05 10.29
CA SER A 144 0.47 3.24 9.16
C SER A 144 0.43 4.70 8.69
N SER A 145 0.30 4.90 7.37
CA SER A 145 0.32 6.23 6.74
C SER A 145 -0.82 7.17 7.19
N CYS A 146 -1.88 6.63 7.79
CA CYS A 146 -3.09 7.32 8.24
C CYS A 146 -3.04 7.87 9.68
N ASP A 147 -1.84 7.98 10.27
CA ASP A 147 -1.61 8.50 11.62
C ASP A 147 -2.24 7.68 12.76
N ARG A 148 -2.80 6.49 12.45
CA ARG A 148 -3.31 5.57 13.47
C ARG A 148 -2.18 5.03 14.35
N VAL A 149 -2.49 4.87 15.64
CA VAL A 149 -1.65 4.16 16.61
C VAL A 149 -2.14 2.72 16.80
N PHE A 150 -1.21 1.77 16.80
CA PHE A 150 -1.45 0.39 17.22
C PHE A 150 -0.73 0.14 18.56
N HIS A 151 -1.50 -0.30 19.57
CA HIS A 151 -0.97 -0.66 20.89
C HIS A 151 -1.12 -2.17 21.09
N LYS A 152 0.00 -2.89 21.15
CA LYS A 152 0.03 -4.35 21.21
C LYS A 152 -0.75 -4.88 22.41
N ASP A 153 -0.58 -4.27 23.59
CA ASP A 153 -1.20 -4.79 24.82
C ASP A 153 -2.70 -4.53 24.85
N LYS A 154 -3.14 -3.36 24.35
CA LYS A 154 -4.57 -3.06 24.18
C LYS A 154 -5.22 -3.96 23.12
N TYR A 155 -4.50 -4.26 22.05
CA TYR A 155 -4.96 -5.17 21.01
C TYR A 155 -5.11 -6.60 21.57
N LEU A 156 -4.09 -7.14 22.25
CA LEU A 156 -4.13 -8.49 22.82
C LEU A 156 -5.14 -8.63 23.97
N ALA A 157 -5.42 -7.55 24.71
CA ALA A 157 -6.50 -7.55 25.70
C ALA A 157 -7.89 -7.68 25.05
N LYS A 158 -8.08 -7.13 23.84
CA LYS A 158 -9.33 -7.25 23.07
C LYS A 158 -9.42 -8.53 22.25
N HIS A 159 -8.26 -9.06 21.84
CA HIS A 159 -8.13 -10.20 20.97
C HIS A 159 -7.18 -11.25 21.59
N PRO A 160 -7.57 -11.87 22.72
CA PRO A 160 -6.76 -12.86 23.42
C PRO A 160 -6.46 -14.11 22.58
N GLU A 161 -7.25 -14.37 21.53
CA GLU A 161 -6.99 -15.41 20.53
C GLU A 161 -5.64 -15.26 19.81
N TYR A 162 -5.02 -14.08 19.87
CA TYR A 162 -3.69 -13.81 19.32
C TYR A 162 -2.59 -13.69 20.39
N ALA A 163 -2.82 -14.16 21.62
CA ALA A 163 -1.86 -14.05 22.72
C ALA A 163 -0.47 -14.66 22.41
N GLU A 164 -0.43 -15.72 21.59
CA GLU A 164 0.80 -16.36 21.11
C GLU A 164 1.71 -15.41 20.31
N TRP A 165 1.15 -14.34 19.74
CA TRP A 165 1.90 -13.36 18.94
C TRP A 165 2.58 -12.27 19.78
N ARG A 166 2.39 -12.27 21.11
CA ARG A 166 2.83 -11.20 22.02
C ARG A 166 4.30 -10.78 21.83
N GLU A 167 5.20 -11.75 21.73
CA GLU A 167 6.64 -11.51 21.59
C GLU A 167 7.02 -10.90 20.22
N TYR A 168 6.19 -11.15 19.20
CA TYR A 168 6.41 -10.70 17.82
C TYR A 168 5.72 -9.38 17.51
N LEU A 169 4.66 -9.04 18.24
CA LEU A 169 3.98 -7.76 18.08
C LEU A 169 4.78 -6.61 18.69
N ARG A 170 4.73 -5.48 18.00
CA ARG A 170 5.34 -4.21 18.40
C ARG A 170 4.29 -3.12 18.33
N ASP A 171 4.42 -2.12 19.20
CA ASP A 171 3.60 -0.92 19.09
C ASP A 171 3.95 -0.18 17.80
N LEU A 172 2.93 0.33 17.11
CA LEU A 172 3.09 1.22 15.97
C LEU A 172 2.63 2.62 16.40
N PRO A 173 3.53 3.46 16.93
CA PRO A 173 3.20 4.82 17.33
C PRO A 173 2.95 5.70 16.10
N ASN A 174 2.23 6.81 16.28
CA ASN A 174 2.10 7.84 15.26
C ASN A 174 3.40 8.67 15.18
N LYS A 175 4.35 8.25 14.34
CA LYS A 175 5.56 9.03 14.06
C LYS A 175 5.32 10.00 12.90
N PRO A 176 5.93 11.19 12.89
CA PRO A 176 5.79 12.11 11.76
C PRO A 176 6.47 11.53 10.51
N TRP A 177 6.03 12.00 9.34
CA TRP A 177 6.78 11.82 8.10
C TRP A 177 8.15 12.47 8.25
N THR A 178 9.21 11.67 8.22
CA THR A 178 10.58 12.09 8.47
C THR A 178 11.39 11.99 7.19
N ARG A 179 12.16 13.03 6.86
CA ARG A 179 13.11 12.96 5.75
C ARG A 179 14.27 12.07 6.16
N ILE A 180 14.50 11.01 5.39
CA ILE A 180 15.63 10.11 5.51
C ILE A 180 16.59 10.46 4.37
N SER A 181 17.86 10.66 4.72
CA SER A 181 18.93 11.03 3.81
C SER A 181 20.18 10.23 4.16
N PRO A 182 21.12 10.03 3.21
CA PRO A 182 22.40 9.42 3.53
C PRO A 182 23.09 10.20 4.65
N MET A 183 23.81 9.50 5.52
CA MET A 183 24.74 10.19 6.41
C MET A 183 25.80 10.83 5.51
N ASN A 184 26.06 12.12 5.70
CA ASN A 184 27.28 12.70 5.16
C ASN A 184 28.42 12.08 5.96
N ASP A 185 29.11 11.10 5.38
CA ASP A 185 30.45 10.76 5.83
C ASP A 185 31.26 12.06 5.71
N LYS A 186 31.63 12.63 6.86
CA LYS A 186 32.55 13.77 6.91
C LYS A 186 33.92 13.34 6.39
#